data_AF-A0A5K1A1D7-F1
#
_entry.id   AF-A0A5K1A1D7-F1
#
_cell.length_a   1.000
_cell.length_b   1.000
_cell.length_c   1.000
_cell.angle_alpha   90.00
_cell.angle_beta   90.00
_cell.angle_gamma   90.00
#
_symmetry.space_group_name_H-M   'P 1'
#
loop_
_entity.id
_entity.type
_entity.pdbx_description
1 polymer ?
#
loop_
_entity_poly.entity_id
_entity_poly.type
_entity_poly.pdbx_seq_one_letter_code
_entity_poly.pdbx_strand_id
1 'polypeptide(L)'
;ENSSCVSCSSEPETATGRKLPAGLDSFGLNNSQMSAVRSAVSSIRCDHSCSIELIWGPPGTGKTKTLCSILWAALLAKCKTVICAPTNIAIHEVVTRTIQLVKNSRKESKGLHGSFTLGDMVLLGNRDRLNVDDDLTEVFLDEWTSNERTHKLLACLGTKGVRKKVATFMHFLESYPLQYNSLLKKSSEKNVSDFSSFFHKNFSEHVRPLKECLGVLQVHLPSTFMVEKETQKTNKLLNLMTEILKLTKKQKLDGAKLVKDFQVKKGAGKDSPEGKFLAKTLECVDILREIRDTLCRRLPRLNNRRKIKRFCLDHASLVFCTASVSSKLHSFKVSKHPRLLIIDEASQLKEAESLIPLQLNGLRHAILIGDERQLPAMVMSK
;
A
#
# COMPACT_ATOMS: atom_id res chain seq x y z
N GLU A 1 -29.87 23.64 4.66
CA GLU A 1 -30.69 22.89 3.68
C GLU A 1 -29.86 21.73 3.15
N ASN A 2 -30.31 20.49 3.28
CA ASN A 2 -29.59 19.31 2.79
C ASN A 2 -29.67 19.31 1.26
N SER A 3 -28.60 19.72 0.59
CA SER A 3 -28.50 19.80 -0.87
C SER A 3 -28.30 18.41 -1.48
N SER A 4 -29.33 17.57 -1.43
CA SER A 4 -29.33 16.33 -2.23
C SER A 4 -29.34 16.68 -3.72
N CYS A 5 -28.38 16.15 -4.47
CA CYS A 5 -28.27 16.41 -5.91
C CYS A 5 -29.48 15.85 -6.66
N VAL A 6 -30.25 16.74 -7.30
CA VAL A 6 -31.48 16.40 -8.03
C VAL A 6 -31.22 15.34 -9.10
N SER A 7 -30.10 15.45 -9.84
CA SER A 7 -29.72 14.49 -10.89
C SER A 7 -29.39 13.10 -10.33
N CYS A 8 -28.73 13.03 -9.17
CA CYS A 8 -28.47 11.76 -8.48
C CYS A 8 -29.74 11.15 -7.86
N SER A 9 -30.77 11.97 -7.63
CA SER A 9 -32.06 11.52 -7.10
C SER A 9 -32.94 10.87 -8.16
N SER A 10 -32.79 11.28 -9.43
CA SER A 10 -33.55 10.77 -10.58
C SER A 10 -33.00 9.48 -11.21
N GLU A 11 -31.77 9.09 -10.90
CA GLU A 11 -31.17 7.85 -11.42
C GLU A 11 -31.65 6.61 -10.62
N PRO A 12 -31.88 5.45 -11.28
CA PRO A 12 -32.36 4.23 -10.61
C PRO A 12 -31.39 3.77 -9.51
N GLU A 13 -31.93 3.20 -8.43
CA GLU A 13 -31.16 2.82 -7.22
C GLU A 13 -30.02 1.82 -7.49
N THR A 14 -30.13 1.04 -8.56
CA THR A 14 -29.10 0.10 -9.03
C THR A 14 -27.95 0.78 -9.78
N ALA A 15 -28.14 2.00 -10.31
CA ALA A 15 -27.12 2.80 -11.00
C ALA A 15 -26.40 3.80 -10.07
N THR A 16 -27.07 4.29 -9.03
CA THR A 16 -26.57 5.36 -8.13
C THR A 16 -25.63 4.87 -7.01
N GLY A 17 -25.39 3.58 -6.91
CA GLY A 17 -24.50 3.02 -5.90
C GLY A 17 -24.88 3.34 -4.44
N ARG A 18 -26.12 3.78 -4.12
CA ARG A 18 -26.54 4.25 -2.77
C ARG A 18 -26.27 3.32 -1.60
N LYS A 19 -25.88 2.06 -1.85
CA LYS A 19 -25.34 1.17 -0.81
C LYS A 19 -24.14 1.81 -0.12
N LEU A 20 -24.20 1.80 1.20
CA LEU A 20 -23.08 2.19 2.05
C LEU A 20 -21.85 1.33 1.70
N PRO A 21 -20.66 1.95 1.63
CA PRO A 21 -19.42 1.20 1.46
C PRO A 21 -19.30 0.04 2.46
N ALA A 22 -18.85 -1.12 1.96
CA ALA A 22 -18.72 -2.31 2.78
C ALA A 22 -17.79 -2.07 3.99
N GLY A 23 -18.12 -2.66 5.14
CA GLY A 23 -17.33 -2.55 6.37
C GLY A 23 -17.59 -1.27 7.16
N LEU A 24 -18.52 -0.40 6.77
CA LEU A 24 -18.91 0.76 7.60
C LEU A 24 -19.64 0.35 8.88
N ASP A 25 -20.31 -0.81 8.89
CA ASP A 25 -21.05 -1.30 10.07
C ASP A 25 -20.12 -1.58 11.26
N SER A 26 -18.86 -1.97 11.00
CA SER A 26 -17.88 -2.25 12.05
C SER A 26 -17.47 -1.02 12.84
N PHE A 27 -17.74 0.19 12.32
CA PHE A 27 -17.47 1.42 13.03
C PHE A 27 -18.47 1.65 14.17
N GLY A 28 -19.64 1.03 14.21
CA GLY A 28 -20.62 1.25 15.28
C GLY A 28 -20.98 2.73 15.45
N LEU A 29 -21.42 3.35 14.34
CA LEU A 29 -21.81 4.76 14.30
C LEU A 29 -23.25 4.93 14.79
N ASN A 30 -23.51 6.03 15.50
CA ASN A 30 -24.88 6.40 15.85
C ASN A 30 -25.61 7.04 14.63
N ASN A 31 -26.89 7.36 14.79
CA ASN A 31 -27.72 7.89 13.69
C ASN A 31 -27.20 9.21 13.11
N SER A 32 -26.71 10.14 13.93
CA SER A 32 -26.21 11.43 13.44
C SER A 32 -24.89 11.28 12.69
N GLN A 33 -23.96 10.48 13.22
CA GLN A 33 -22.69 10.14 12.56
C GLN A 33 -22.94 9.40 11.24
N MET A 34 -23.85 8.43 11.24
CA MET A 34 -24.22 7.69 10.03
C MET A 34 -24.88 8.59 8.98
N SER A 35 -25.70 9.56 9.39
CA SER A 35 -26.27 10.56 8.48
C SER A 35 -25.18 11.40 7.82
N ALA A 36 -24.21 11.89 8.61
CA ALA A 36 -23.07 12.64 8.11
C ALA A 36 -22.21 11.81 7.13
N VAL A 37 -21.95 10.52 7.44
CA VAL A 37 -21.23 9.61 6.54
C VAL A 37 -22.01 9.38 5.24
N ARG A 38 -23.34 9.20 5.30
CA ARG A 38 -24.18 9.04 4.09
C ARG A 38 -24.13 10.28 3.19
N SER A 39 -24.19 11.47 3.78
CA SER A 39 -24.05 12.74 3.05
C SER A 39 -22.70 12.81 2.35
N ALA A 40 -21.61 12.57 3.09
CA ALA A 40 -20.26 12.55 2.54
C ALA A 40 -20.08 11.51 1.42
N VAL A 41 -20.64 10.31 1.57
CA VAL A 41 -20.64 9.25 0.54
C VAL A 41 -21.37 9.69 -0.73
N SER A 42 -22.49 10.41 -0.57
CA SER A 42 -23.22 10.98 -1.71
C SER A 42 -22.35 11.98 -2.46
N SER A 43 -21.66 12.87 -1.76
CA SER A 43 -20.74 13.84 -2.36
C SER A 43 -19.52 13.17 -3.01
N ILE A 44 -18.96 12.12 -2.40
CA ILE A 44 -17.87 11.33 -3.00
C ILE A 44 -18.25 10.75 -4.38
N ARG A 45 -19.53 10.43 -4.58
CA ARG A 45 -20.07 9.81 -5.80
C ARG A 45 -20.74 10.80 -6.76
N CYS A 46 -20.85 12.07 -6.39
CA CYS A 46 -21.53 13.08 -7.19
C CYS A 46 -20.54 13.76 -8.15
N ASP A 47 -20.88 13.78 -9.43
CA ASP A 47 -20.16 14.55 -10.45
C ASP A 47 -20.97 15.76 -10.94
N HIS A 48 -22.22 15.90 -10.50
CA HIS A 48 -23.19 16.84 -11.06
C HIS A 48 -23.22 18.21 -10.36
N SER A 49 -22.82 18.27 -9.09
CA SER A 49 -22.85 19.49 -8.29
C SER A 49 -21.56 19.69 -7.52
N CYS A 50 -21.35 20.91 -7.04
CA CYS A 50 -20.32 21.21 -6.04
C CYS A 50 -21.00 21.49 -4.70
N SER A 51 -20.39 21.09 -3.58
CA SER A 51 -20.96 21.30 -2.24
C SER A 51 -19.91 21.62 -1.19
N ILE A 52 -20.33 22.38 -0.18
CA ILE A 52 -19.60 22.55 1.08
C ILE A 52 -20.52 22.05 2.18
N GLU A 53 -20.05 21.06 2.93
CA GLU A 53 -20.77 20.44 4.04
C GLU A 53 -20.08 20.74 5.36
N LEU A 54 -20.87 20.93 6.42
CA LEU A 54 -20.39 21.14 7.78
C LEU A 54 -20.79 19.95 8.65
N ILE A 55 -19.81 19.29 9.25
CA ILE A 55 -20.01 18.28 10.30
C ILE A 55 -19.64 18.91 11.62
N TRP A 56 -20.66 19.29 12.37
CA TRP A 56 -20.51 19.84 13.71
C TRP A 56 -20.75 18.78 14.78
N GLY A 57 -19.98 18.83 15.87
CA GLY A 57 -20.21 18.00 17.03
C GLY A 57 -19.40 18.44 18.25
N PRO A 58 -20.00 18.52 19.46
CA PRO A 58 -19.30 18.88 20.69
C PRO A 58 -18.05 18.01 20.97
N PRO A 59 -17.16 18.40 21.91
CA PRO A 59 -16.03 17.56 22.31
C PRO A 59 -16.50 16.18 22.79
N GLY A 60 -15.76 15.12 22.44
CA GLY A 60 -16.11 13.74 22.82
C GLY A 60 -17.21 13.05 22.00
N THR A 61 -17.86 13.75 21.05
CA THR A 61 -18.93 13.17 20.20
C THR A 61 -18.47 12.26 19.06
N GLY A 62 -17.17 11.98 18.98
CA GLY A 62 -16.62 11.08 17.97
C GLY A 62 -16.48 11.69 16.57
N LYS A 63 -16.21 13.00 16.46
CA LYS A 63 -15.91 13.69 15.19
C LYS A 63 -14.86 12.94 14.36
N THR A 64 -13.71 12.63 14.96
CA THR A 64 -12.63 11.91 14.30
C THR A 64 -13.02 10.48 13.89
N LYS A 65 -13.92 9.82 14.63
CA LYS A 65 -14.45 8.48 14.28
C LYS A 65 -15.32 8.57 13.04
N THR A 66 -16.14 9.61 12.96
CA THR A 66 -16.95 9.94 11.78
C THR A 66 -16.06 10.24 10.58
N LEU A 67 -15.03 11.08 10.77
CA LEU A 67 -14.01 11.37 9.76
C LEU A 67 -13.36 10.07 9.24
N CYS A 68 -12.87 9.21 10.12
CA CYS A 68 -12.25 7.94 9.70
C CYS A 68 -13.20 7.05 8.87
N SER A 69 -14.50 7.10 9.16
CA SER A 69 -15.53 6.38 8.39
C SER A 69 -15.72 6.99 6.99
N ILE A 70 -15.66 8.31 6.87
CA ILE A 70 -15.67 9.00 5.58
C ILE A 70 -14.40 8.68 4.77
N LEU A 71 -13.23 8.66 5.43
CA LEU A 71 -11.96 8.30 4.78
C LEU A 71 -11.96 6.86 4.29
N TRP A 72 -12.56 5.94 5.05
CA TRP A 72 -12.78 4.56 4.63
C TRP A 72 -13.64 4.49 3.36
N ALA A 73 -14.75 5.23 3.33
CA ALA A 73 -15.59 5.35 2.14
C ALA A 73 -14.84 5.91 0.93
N ALA A 74 -14.03 6.96 1.13
CA ALA A 74 -13.22 7.57 0.08
C ALA A 74 -12.16 6.61 -0.48
N LEU A 75 -11.51 5.81 0.39
CA LEU A 75 -10.56 4.76 -0.02
C LEU A 75 -11.21 3.67 -0.88
N LEU A 76 -12.42 3.24 -0.52
CA LEU A 76 -13.18 2.26 -1.28
C LEU A 76 -13.64 2.82 -2.64
N ALA A 77 -14.07 4.08 -2.68
CA ALA A 77 -14.44 4.77 -3.90
C ALA A 77 -13.23 5.18 -4.77
N LYS A 78 -11.99 5.02 -4.27
CA LYS A 78 -10.76 5.57 -4.88
C LYS A 78 -10.89 7.06 -5.21
N CYS A 79 -11.66 7.78 -4.39
CA CYS A 79 -11.85 9.22 -4.53
C CYS A 79 -10.64 9.95 -3.96
N LYS A 80 -9.97 10.72 -4.81
CA LYS A 80 -8.78 11.46 -4.40
C LYS A 80 -9.19 12.60 -3.46
N THR A 81 -8.81 12.44 -2.20
CA THR A 81 -9.23 13.26 -1.07
C THR A 81 -8.00 13.87 -0.42
N VAL A 82 -8.05 15.18 -0.17
CA VAL A 82 -7.06 15.89 0.65
C VAL A 82 -7.66 16.10 2.03
N ILE A 83 -6.92 15.74 3.06
CA ILE A 83 -7.28 15.90 4.46
C ILE A 83 -6.33 16.92 5.06
N CYS A 84 -6.89 18.02 5.52
CA CYS A 84 -6.18 19.11 6.16
C CYS A 84 -6.55 19.19 7.65
N ALA A 85 -5.61 19.65 8.45
CA ALA A 85 -5.86 20.05 9.83
C ALA A 85 -5.05 21.34 10.15
N PRO A 86 -5.44 22.11 11.19
CA PRO A 86 -4.71 23.31 11.61
C PRO A 86 -3.31 22.99 12.16
N THR A 87 -3.17 21.86 12.87
CA THR A 87 -1.94 21.51 13.57
C THR A 87 -1.37 20.16 13.14
N ASN A 88 -0.06 19.97 13.37
CA ASN A 88 0.61 18.69 13.16
C ASN A 88 0.07 17.58 14.06
N ILE A 89 -0.38 17.93 15.28
CA ILE A 89 -0.95 16.97 16.23
C ILE A 89 -2.29 16.45 15.72
N ALA A 90 -3.15 17.35 15.24
CA ALA A 90 -4.45 16.98 14.69
C ALA A 90 -4.30 16.07 13.45
N ILE A 91 -3.40 16.41 12.51
CA ILE A 91 -3.19 15.55 11.35
C ILE A 91 -2.53 14.22 11.72
N HIS A 92 -1.61 14.20 12.69
CA HIS A 92 -1.00 12.97 13.21
C HIS A 92 -2.07 12.01 13.72
N GLU A 93 -2.98 12.49 14.56
CA GLU A 93 -4.05 11.66 15.14
C GLU A 93 -4.95 11.02 14.08
N VAL A 94 -5.37 11.80 13.07
CA VAL A 94 -6.20 11.31 11.96
C VAL A 94 -5.44 10.26 11.13
N VAL A 95 -4.17 10.53 10.83
CA VAL A 95 -3.32 9.60 10.05
C VAL A 95 -3.11 8.30 10.79
N THR A 96 -2.71 8.34 12.07
CA THR A 96 -2.48 7.15 12.90
C THR A 96 -3.73 6.27 12.93
N ARG A 97 -4.90 6.86 13.23
CA ARG A 97 -6.17 6.11 13.26
C ARG A 97 -6.49 5.48 11.90
N THR A 98 -6.28 6.21 10.81
CA THR A 98 -6.53 5.69 9.45
C THR A 98 -5.57 4.55 9.10
N ILE A 99 -4.29 4.65 9.45
CA ILE A 99 -3.29 3.58 9.25
C ILE A 99 -3.72 2.31 10.01
N GLN A 100 -4.15 2.43 11.26
CA GLN A 100 -4.58 1.28 12.06
C GLN A 100 -5.82 0.61 11.47
N LEU A 101 -6.78 1.38 10.95
CA LEU A 101 -7.95 0.84 10.24
C LEU A 101 -7.53 0.03 9.01
N VAL A 102 -6.61 0.57 8.19
CA VAL A 102 -6.09 -0.14 7.01
C VAL A 102 -5.31 -1.40 7.42
N LYS A 103 -4.47 -1.34 8.46
CA LYS A 103 -3.72 -2.50 8.96
C LYS A 103 -4.64 -3.60 9.52
N ASN A 104 -5.68 -3.24 10.27
CA ASN A 104 -6.61 -4.20 10.87
C ASN A 104 -7.49 -4.88 9.80
N SER A 105 -7.96 -4.11 8.81
CA SER A 105 -8.72 -4.67 7.69
C SER A 105 -7.99 -5.79 6.95
N ARG A 106 -6.66 -5.68 6.82
CA ARG A 106 -5.81 -6.71 6.18
C ARG A 106 -5.65 -7.97 7.01
N LYS A 107 -5.72 -7.87 8.34
CA LYS A 107 -5.61 -9.03 9.25
C LYS A 107 -6.90 -9.84 9.29
N GLU A 108 -8.05 -9.16 9.21
CA GLU A 108 -9.38 -9.78 9.33
C GLU A 108 -9.92 -10.32 8.01
N SER A 109 -9.40 -9.84 6.87
CA SER A 109 -9.93 -10.19 5.55
C SER A 109 -9.51 -11.58 5.07
N LYS A 110 -10.38 -12.57 5.26
CA LYS A 110 -10.63 -13.64 4.27
C LYS A 110 -11.48 -13.11 3.10
N GLY A 111 -11.06 -12.01 2.47
CA GLY A 111 -11.54 -11.59 1.14
C GLY A 111 -12.83 -10.75 1.01
N LEU A 112 -13.29 -9.98 2.00
CA LEU A 112 -14.59 -9.28 1.88
C LEU A 112 -14.59 -7.73 1.96
N HIS A 113 -13.49 -7.07 2.30
CA HIS A 113 -13.45 -5.61 2.35
C HIS A 113 -12.38 -5.06 1.40
N GLY A 114 -12.75 -4.03 0.62
CA GLY A 114 -12.10 -3.65 -0.64
C GLY A 114 -10.58 -3.50 -0.57
N SER A 115 -9.92 -3.78 -1.69
CA SER A 115 -8.46 -3.76 -1.80
C SER A 115 -7.93 -2.32 -1.72
N PHE A 116 -7.46 -1.92 -0.54
CA PHE A 116 -6.59 -0.76 -0.37
C PHE A 116 -5.32 -1.11 0.40
N THR A 117 -4.30 -0.30 0.21
CA THR A 117 -2.97 -0.45 0.79
C THR A 117 -2.55 0.85 1.48
N LEU A 118 -1.53 0.80 2.35
CA LEU A 118 -0.90 2.03 2.83
C LEU A 118 -0.27 2.82 1.66
N GLY A 119 0.00 2.14 0.54
CA GLY A 119 0.35 2.75 -0.73
C GLY A 119 -0.66 3.76 -1.29
N ASP A 120 -1.94 3.64 -0.91
CA ASP A 120 -3.00 4.57 -1.33
C ASP A 120 -3.08 5.84 -0.48
N MET A 121 -2.27 5.93 0.58
CA MET A 121 -2.24 7.06 1.50
C MET A 121 -0.90 7.80 1.38
N VAL A 122 -0.88 9.12 1.53
CA VAL A 122 0.34 9.93 1.57
C VAL A 122 0.23 10.97 2.68
N LEU A 123 1.26 11.09 3.52
CA LEU A 123 1.39 12.18 4.49
C LEU A 123 2.47 13.16 4.02
N LEU A 124 2.11 14.45 3.95
CA LEU A 124 3.01 15.56 3.64
C LEU A 124 3.20 16.45 4.87
N GLY A 125 4.44 16.88 5.08
CA GLY A 125 4.76 17.88 6.09
C GLY A 125 6.25 17.96 6.37
N ASN A 126 6.59 18.50 7.53
CA ASN A 126 7.94 18.51 8.04
C ASN A 126 8.08 17.37 9.06
N ARG A 127 9.10 16.52 8.89
CA ARG A 127 9.30 15.30 9.68
C ARG A 127 9.41 15.60 11.18
N ASP A 128 10.25 16.57 11.54
CA ASP A 128 10.55 16.89 12.93
C ASP A 128 9.33 17.47 13.63
N ARG A 129 8.61 18.36 12.97
CA ARG A 129 7.41 19.00 13.54
C ARG A 129 6.20 18.08 13.58
N LEU A 130 6.14 17.06 12.72
CA LEU A 130 5.11 16.04 12.74
C LEU A 130 5.39 14.94 13.76
N ASN A 131 6.59 14.89 14.36
CA ASN A 131 7.01 13.81 15.23
C ASN A 131 6.74 12.42 14.61
N VAL A 132 7.17 12.23 13.36
CA VAL A 132 6.90 11.03 12.57
C VAL A 132 7.48 9.79 13.26
N ASP A 133 6.60 8.99 13.85
CA ASP A 133 6.90 7.68 14.42
C ASP A 133 6.99 6.57 13.35
N ASP A 134 7.28 5.34 13.79
CA ASP A 134 7.41 4.18 12.91
C ASP A 134 6.15 3.91 12.07
N ASP A 135 4.96 4.16 12.61
CA ASP A 135 3.71 3.95 11.89
C ASP A 135 3.53 4.99 10.79
N LEU A 136 3.79 6.27 11.08
CA LEU A 136 3.66 7.35 10.11
C LEU A 136 4.72 7.26 9.00
N THR A 137 5.91 6.70 9.26
CA THR A 137 6.93 6.53 8.20
C THR A 137 6.43 5.71 7.01
N GLU A 138 5.42 4.88 7.19
CA GLU A 138 4.87 4.01 6.15
C GLU A 138 4.07 4.78 5.08
N VAL A 139 3.54 5.95 5.45
CA VAL A 139 2.76 6.83 4.55
C VAL A 139 3.43 8.18 4.31
N PHE A 140 4.40 8.57 5.12
CA PHE A 140 5.14 9.83 4.99
C PHE A 140 5.91 9.91 3.66
N LEU A 141 5.75 11.03 2.96
CA LEU A 141 6.47 11.30 1.71
C LEU A 141 7.72 12.13 1.99
N ASP A 142 8.78 11.42 2.24
CA ASP A 142 10.04 11.95 2.70
C ASP A 142 10.93 12.60 1.65
N GLU A 143 11.92 13.37 2.12
CA GLU A 143 12.86 14.06 1.25
C GLU A 143 14.27 13.46 1.26
N TRP A 144 14.77 12.88 2.36
CA TRP A 144 16.22 12.68 2.54
C TRP A 144 16.69 11.38 3.23
N THR A 145 15.87 10.53 3.84
CA THR A 145 16.37 9.44 4.72
C THR A 145 16.29 8.03 4.10
N SER A 146 17.23 7.15 4.45
CA SER A 146 17.41 5.81 3.84
C SER A 146 16.37 4.76 4.26
N ASN A 147 15.73 4.92 5.42
CA ASN A 147 14.73 3.98 5.93
C ASN A 147 13.29 4.37 5.62
N GLU A 148 13.09 5.44 4.85
CA GLU A 148 11.77 5.96 4.55
C GLU A 148 11.18 5.36 3.26
N ARG A 149 9.86 5.52 3.11
CA ARG A 149 9.06 4.99 2.01
C ARG A 149 9.67 5.29 0.63
N THR A 150 10.12 6.52 0.38
CA THR A 150 10.66 6.91 -0.94
C THR A 150 11.92 6.11 -1.27
N HIS A 151 12.81 5.91 -0.30
CA HIS A 151 14.03 5.13 -0.49
C HIS A 151 13.74 3.63 -0.66
N LYS A 152 12.87 3.06 0.18
CA LYS A 152 12.41 1.65 0.06
C LYS A 152 11.83 1.39 -1.34
N LEU A 153 10.94 2.26 -1.81
CA LEU A 153 10.35 2.16 -3.15
C LEU A 153 11.38 2.35 -4.26
N LEU A 154 12.34 3.27 -4.12
CA LEU A 154 13.40 3.48 -5.11
C LEU A 154 14.27 2.22 -5.27
N ALA A 155 14.62 1.56 -4.17
CA ALA A 155 15.38 0.30 -4.18
C ALA A 155 14.60 -0.85 -4.86
N CYS A 156 13.26 -0.80 -4.84
CA CYS A 156 12.39 -1.81 -5.45
C CYS A 156 12.02 -1.50 -6.92
N LEU A 157 11.86 -0.23 -7.28
CA LEU A 157 11.39 0.21 -8.60
C LEU A 157 12.52 0.70 -9.52
N GLY A 158 13.73 0.83 -8.99
CA GLY A 158 14.94 1.20 -9.72
C GLY A 158 15.50 0.08 -10.60
N THR A 159 16.69 0.32 -11.16
CA THR A 159 17.35 -0.58 -12.14
C THR A 159 17.72 -1.94 -11.54
N LYS A 160 18.20 -1.96 -10.30
CA LYS A 160 18.49 -3.19 -9.52
C LYS A 160 17.27 -3.67 -8.70
N GLY A 161 16.08 -3.20 -9.05
CA GLY A 161 14.83 -3.45 -8.33
C GLY A 161 14.23 -4.84 -8.55
N VAL A 162 12.94 -4.97 -8.28
CA VAL A 162 12.17 -6.23 -8.34
C VAL A 162 12.38 -6.97 -9.66
N ARG A 163 12.42 -6.25 -10.78
CA ARG A 163 12.62 -6.85 -12.11
C ARG A 163 13.93 -7.60 -12.23
N LYS A 164 15.03 -6.96 -11.80
CA LYS A 164 16.35 -7.58 -11.87
C LYS A 164 16.43 -8.75 -10.89
N LYS A 165 15.90 -8.58 -9.67
CA LYS A 165 15.85 -9.63 -8.63
C LYS A 165 15.07 -10.86 -9.09
N VAL A 166 13.88 -10.67 -9.68
CA VAL A 166 13.07 -11.75 -10.26
C VAL A 166 13.84 -12.42 -11.40
N ALA A 167 14.40 -11.65 -12.34
CA ALA A 167 15.13 -12.21 -13.48
C ALA A 167 16.38 -13.02 -13.06
N THR A 168 17.17 -12.53 -12.11
CA THR A 168 18.36 -13.25 -11.61
C THR A 168 17.97 -14.49 -10.84
N PHE A 169 16.89 -14.44 -10.05
CA PHE A 169 16.43 -15.60 -9.30
C PHE A 169 15.86 -16.68 -10.21
N MET A 170 15.05 -16.31 -11.21
CA MET A 170 14.59 -17.24 -12.25
C MET A 170 15.76 -17.92 -12.95
N HIS A 171 16.74 -17.14 -13.42
CA HIS A 171 17.93 -17.69 -14.07
C HIS A 171 18.69 -18.67 -13.17
N PHE A 172 18.83 -18.37 -11.86
CA PHE A 172 19.43 -19.29 -10.91
C PHE A 172 18.63 -20.62 -10.83
N LEU A 173 17.32 -20.56 -10.67
CA LEU A 173 16.48 -21.76 -10.58
C LEU A 173 16.47 -22.60 -11.87
N GLU A 174 16.68 -21.97 -13.02
CA GLU A 174 16.78 -22.65 -14.31
C GLU A 174 18.18 -23.25 -14.56
N SER A 175 19.22 -22.75 -13.89
CA SER A 175 20.62 -23.12 -14.16
C SER A 175 21.37 -23.82 -13.03
N TYR A 176 20.84 -23.84 -11.80
CA TYR A 176 21.51 -24.46 -10.64
C TYR A 176 21.96 -25.93 -10.86
N PRO A 177 21.23 -26.80 -11.59
CA PRO A 177 21.68 -28.19 -11.77
C PRO A 177 22.95 -28.25 -12.62
N LEU A 178 23.04 -27.40 -13.65
CA LEU A 178 24.21 -27.30 -14.51
C LEU A 178 25.40 -26.71 -13.74
N GLN A 179 25.15 -25.68 -12.92
CA GLN A 179 26.18 -25.08 -12.07
C GLN A 179 26.75 -26.13 -11.09
N TYR A 180 25.89 -26.90 -10.43
CA TYR A 180 26.32 -27.95 -9.52
C TYR A 180 27.08 -29.07 -10.23
N ASN A 181 26.61 -29.52 -11.40
CA ASN A 181 27.31 -30.52 -12.20
C ASN A 181 28.70 -30.04 -12.66
N SER A 182 28.84 -28.77 -13.03
CA SER A 182 30.16 -28.20 -13.34
C SER A 182 31.08 -28.17 -12.12
N LEU A 183 30.55 -27.94 -10.91
CA LEU A 183 31.34 -27.99 -9.69
C LEU A 183 31.82 -29.41 -9.39
N LEU A 184 30.96 -30.42 -9.55
CA LEU A 184 31.33 -31.84 -9.41
C LEU A 184 32.45 -32.24 -10.39
N LYS A 185 32.43 -31.74 -11.63
CA LYS A 185 33.46 -32.05 -12.63
C LYS A 185 34.80 -31.35 -12.39
N LYS A 186 34.80 -30.17 -11.78
CA LYS A 186 36.02 -29.37 -11.53
C LYS A 186 36.76 -29.79 -10.25
N SER A 187 36.12 -30.57 -9.40
CA SER A 187 36.64 -30.95 -8.08
C SER A 187 37.14 -32.39 -8.11
N SER A 188 38.32 -32.59 -8.70
CA SER A 188 39.04 -33.87 -8.63
C SER A 188 39.67 -34.11 -7.25
N GLU A 189 39.82 -33.11 -6.39
CA GLU A 189 40.38 -33.29 -5.04
C GLU A 189 39.71 -32.39 -3.99
N LYS A 190 39.15 -33.05 -2.96
CA LYS A 190 38.70 -32.59 -1.61
C LYS A 190 37.75 -31.38 -1.49
N ASN A 191 36.65 -31.63 -0.77
CA ASN A 191 35.65 -30.70 -0.23
C ASN A 191 34.67 -30.04 -1.22
N VAL A 192 33.95 -30.85 -2.01
CA VAL A 192 32.71 -30.36 -2.64
C VAL A 192 31.64 -30.21 -1.57
N SER A 193 31.09 -29.01 -1.41
CA SER A 193 29.90 -28.79 -0.59
C SER A 193 28.78 -29.72 -1.06
N ASP A 194 28.11 -30.41 -0.15
CA ASP A 194 26.94 -31.22 -0.49
C ASP A 194 25.90 -30.37 -1.23
N PHE A 195 25.06 -31.00 -2.05
CA PHE A 195 24.07 -30.28 -2.85
C PHE A 195 23.17 -29.37 -2.01
N SER A 196 22.72 -29.84 -0.84
CA SER A 196 21.83 -29.08 0.04
C SER A 196 22.53 -27.81 0.54
N SER A 197 23.79 -27.86 0.94
CA SER A 197 24.55 -26.68 1.37
C SER A 197 24.85 -25.72 0.21
N PHE A 198 25.25 -26.23 -0.95
CA PHE A 198 25.41 -25.42 -2.18
C PHE A 198 24.12 -24.68 -2.54
N PHE A 199 23.02 -25.42 -2.68
CA PHE A 199 21.74 -24.85 -3.08
C PHE A 199 21.22 -23.88 -2.03
N HIS A 200 21.26 -24.25 -0.74
CA HIS A 200 20.76 -23.41 0.34
C HIS A 200 21.45 -22.04 0.37
N LYS A 201 22.78 -22.01 0.27
CA LYS A 201 23.55 -20.76 0.24
C LYS A 201 23.12 -19.89 -0.94
N ASN A 202 23.23 -20.40 -2.17
CA ASN A 202 22.92 -19.62 -3.38
C ASN A 202 21.44 -19.22 -3.48
N PHE A 203 20.52 -20.10 -3.10
CA PHE A 203 19.09 -19.81 -3.06
C PHE A 203 18.81 -18.70 -2.04
N SER A 204 19.42 -18.75 -0.85
CA SER A 204 19.22 -17.73 0.19
C SER A 204 19.70 -16.33 -0.21
N GLU A 205 20.79 -16.24 -1.00
CA GLU A 205 21.31 -14.98 -1.53
C GLU A 205 20.32 -14.30 -2.49
N HIS A 206 19.49 -15.06 -3.20
CA HIS A 206 18.43 -14.52 -4.06
C HIS A 206 17.13 -14.27 -3.28
N VAL A 207 16.79 -15.15 -2.35
CA VAL A 207 15.54 -15.10 -1.58
C VAL A 207 15.47 -13.86 -0.70
N ARG A 208 16.51 -13.57 0.08
CA ARG A 208 16.51 -12.44 1.03
C ARG A 208 16.16 -11.11 0.35
N PRO A 209 16.89 -10.63 -0.67
CA PRO A 209 16.61 -9.34 -1.29
C PRO A 209 15.28 -9.33 -2.07
N LEU A 210 14.85 -10.46 -2.64
CA LEU A 210 13.56 -10.53 -3.32
C LEU A 210 12.40 -10.48 -2.31
N LYS A 211 12.50 -11.19 -1.19
CA LYS A 211 11.51 -11.18 -0.11
C LYS A 211 11.34 -9.79 0.48
N GLU A 212 12.43 -9.10 0.79
CA GLU A 212 12.40 -7.70 1.26
C GLU A 212 11.72 -6.80 0.23
N CYS A 213 12.10 -6.93 -1.04
CA CYS A 213 11.55 -6.13 -2.13
C CYS A 213 10.04 -6.36 -2.32
N LEU A 214 9.58 -7.60 -2.30
CA LEU A 214 8.15 -7.94 -2.40
C LEU A 214 7.37 -7.48 -1.17
N GLY A 215 7.97 -7.54 0.03
CA GLY A 215 7.37 -7.01 1.26
C GLY A 215 7.13 -5.49 1.17
N VAL A 216 8.15 -4.74 0.74
CA VAL A 216 8.04 -3.29 0.49
C VAL A 216 6.93 -2.98 -0.51
N LEU A 217 6.86 -3.71 -1.62
CA LEU A 217 5.83 -3.48 -2.64
C LEU A 217 4.41 -3.78 -2.11
N GLN A 218 4.21 -4.84 -1.33
CA GLN A 218 2.89 -5.17 -0.75
C GLN A 218 2.36 -4.10 0.21
N VAL A 219 3.24 -3.36 0.87
CA VAL A 219 2.88 -2.31 1.82
C VAL A 219 2.69 -0.97 1.12
N HIS A 220 3.69 -0.53 0.36
CA HIS A 220 3.77 0.86 -0.09
C HIS A 220 3.31 1.09 -1.53
N LEU A 221 3.05 0.04 -2.30
CA LEU A 221 2.54 0.18 -3.66
C LEU A 221 1.01 0.37 -3.62
N PRO A 222 0.45 1.32 -4.40
CA PRO A 222 -0.99 1.53 -4.46
C PRO A 222 -1.75 0.26 -4.82
N SER A 223 -2.96 0.12 -4.31
CA SER A 223 -3.85 -1.02 -4.57
C SER A 223 -4.18 -1.23 -6.04
N THR A 224 -4.12 -0.16 -6.83
CA THR A 224 -4.24 -0.23 -8.29
C THR A 224 -3.23 -1.19 -8.90
N PHE A 225 -2.04 -1.35 -8.31
CA PHE A 225 -1.04 -2.34 -8.70
C PHE A 225 -1.11 -3.62 -7.87
N MET A 226 -1.24 -3.50 -6.54
CA MET A 226 -1.37 -4.64 -5.61
C MET A 226 -2.81 -5.10 -5.46
N VAL A 227 -3.41 -5.49 -6.58
CA VAL A 227 -4.72 -6.15 -6.59
C VAL A 227 -4.64 -7.51 -5.90
N GLU A 228 -5.78 -8.06 -5.52
CA GLU A 228 -5.86 -9.33 -4.77
C GLU A 228 -5.08 -10.46 -5.44
N LYS A 229 -5.24 -10.65 -6.76
CA LYS A 229 -4.52 -11.67 -7.54
C LYS A 229 -2.98 -11.53 -7.43
N GLU A 230 -2.45 -10.31 -7.49
CA GLU A 230 -1.00 -10.08 -7.40
C GLU A 230 -0.49 -10.28 -5.96
N THR A 231 -1.31 -9.95 -4.98
CA THR A 231 -1.02 -10.21 -3.56
C THR A 231 -0.99 -11.71 -3.28
N GLN A 232 -1.97 -12.47 -3.76
CA GLN A 232 -2.02 -13.94 -3.64
C GLN A 232 -0.80 -14.61 -4.28
N LYS A 233 -0.44 -14.22 -5.51
CA LYS A 233 0.79 -14.73 -6.18
C LYS A 233 2.05 -14.44 -5.37
N THR A 234 2.17 -13.21 -4.86
CA THR A 234 3.33 -12.79 -4.07
C THR A 234 3.43 -13.63 -2.79
N ASN A 235 2.32 -13.82 -2.08
CA ASN A 235 2.28 -14.65 -0.86
C ASN A 235 2.57 -16.13 -1.16
N LYS A 236 2.03 -16.65 -2.27
CA LYS A 236 2.32 -18.03 -2.72
C LYS A 236 3.81 -18.22 -3.00
N LEU A 237 4.45 -17.26 -3.69
CA LEU A 237 5.90 -17.28 -3.93
C LEU A 237 6.70 -17.26 -2.61
N LEU A 238 6.36 -16.36 -1.69
CA LEU A 238 7.04 -16.27 -0.38
C LEU A 238 6.93 -17.57 0.43
N ASN A 239 5.76 -18.22 0.40
CA ASN A 239 5.55 -19.52 1.03
C ASN A 239 6.41 -20.61 0.38
N LEU A 240 6.40 -20.72 -0.95
CA LEU A 240 7.24 -21.69 -1.67
C LEU A 240 8.74 -21.49 -1.39
N MET A 241 9.22 -20.25 -1.41
CA MET A 241 10.61 -19.93 -1.07
C MET A 241 10.97 -20.40 0.35
N THR A 242 10.04 -20.23 1.29
CA THR A 242 10.21 -20.68 2.68
C THR A 242 10.21 -22.21 2.79
N GLU A 243 9.34 -22.89 2.05
CA GLU A 243 9.27 -24.36 2.01
C GLU A 243 10.53 -24.98 1.39
N ILE A 244 11.04 -24.43 0.29
CA ILE A 244 12.28 -24.88 -0.35
C ILE A 244 13.48 -24.72 0.60
N LEU A 245 13.57 -23.58 1.31
CA LEU A 245 14.59 -23.37 2.35
C LEU A 245 14.48 -24.38 3.51
N LYS A 246 13.26 -24.81 3.86
CA LYS A 246 13.04 -25.84 4.89
C LYS A 246 13.47 -27.23 4.40
N LEU A 247 13.15 -27.60 3.16
CA LEU A 247 13.51 -28.90 2.57
C LEU A 247 15.03 -29.07 2.52
N THR A 248 15.75 -28.02 2.09
CA THR A 248 17.22 -28.02 1.99
C THR A 248 17.93 -28.11 3.35
N LYS A 249 17.28 -27.74 4.45
CA LYS A 249 17.83 -27.89 5.81
C LYS A 249 17.52 -29.24 6.45
N LYS A 250 16.34 -29.81 6.18
CA LYS A 250 15.83 -31.01 6.87
C LYS A 250 16.28 -32.31 6.21
N GLN A 251 16.52 -32.30 4.91
CA GLN A 251 16.77 -33.51 4.12
C GLN A 251 18.08 -33.38 3.35
N LYS A 252 18.88 -34.44 3.38
CA LYS A 252 20.04 -34.58 2.51
C LYS A 252 19.53 -35.02 1.15
N LEU A 253 19.63 -34.13 0.15
CA LEU A 253 19.16 -34.38 -1.21
C LEU A 253 20.32 -34.92 -2.04
N ASP A 254 20.04 -35.92 -2.87
CA ASP A 254 21.01 -36.43 -3.83
C ASP A 254 21.11 -35.49 -5.05
N GLY A 255 22.17 -34.68 -5.08
CA GLY A 255 22.45 -33.76 -6.17
C GLY A 255 22.70 -34.44 -7.52
N ALA A 256 23.28 -35.64 -7.55
CA ALA A 256 23.54 -36.36 -8.80
C ALA A 256 22.23 -36.87 -9.43
N LYS A 257 21.30 -37.35 -8.60
CA LYS A 257 19.95 -37.71 -9.01
C LYS A 257 19.16 -36.49 -9.49
N LEU A 258 19.20 -35.37 -8.77
CA LEU A 258 18.53 -34.13 -9.18
C LEU A 258 19.02 -33.58 -10.52
N VAL A 259 20.34 -33.64 -10.78
CA VAL A 259 20.90 -33.23 -12.08
C VAL A 259 20.38 -34.10 -13.22
N LYS A 260 20.29 -35.42 -13.02
CA LYS A 260 19.74 -36.35 -14.02
C LYS A 260 18.24 -36.10 -14.24
N ASP A 261 17.47 -36.01 -13.16
CA ASP A 261 16.01 -35.80 -13.23
C ASP A 261 15.65 -34.48 -13.91
N PHE A 262 16.44 -33.42 -13.67
CA PHE A 262 16.26 -32.13 -14.35
C PHE A 262 16.53 -32.19 -15.85
N GLN A 263 17.59 -32.88 -16.28
CA GLN A 263 17.94 -33.01 -17.71
C GLN A 263 16.91 -33.80 -18.51
N VAL A 264 16.33 -34.82 -17.90
CA VAL A 264 15.39 -35.73 -18.58
C VAL A 264 13.97 -35.14 -18.65
N LYS A 265 13.69 -33.99 -17.99
CA LYS A 265 12.34 -33.42 -17.79
C LYS A 265 11.29 -34.44 -17.31
N LYS A 266 11.73 -35.60 -16.83
CA LYS A 266 10.87 -36.58 -16.20
C LYS A 266 10.69 -36.11 -14.77
N GLY A 267 9.44 -35.95 -14.35
CA GLY A 267 9.15 -35.81 -12.93
C GLY A 267 9.74 -37.02 -12.23
N ALA A 268 10.84 -36.82 -11.49
CA ALA A 268 11.32 -37.79 -10.52
C ALA A 268 10.10 -38.28 -9.74
N GLY A 269 10.00 -39.58 -9.45
CA GLY A 269 8.80 -40.18 -8.84
C GLY A 269 8.20 -39.24 -7.79
N LYS A 270 6.95 -38.81 -8.01
CA LYS A 270 6.34 -37.63 -7.35
C LYS A 270 6.45 -37.66 -5.82
N ASP A 271 6.62 -38.84 -5.23
CA ASP A 271 6.71 -39.04 -3.79
C ASP A 271 8.12 -38.96 -3.20
N SER A 272 9.18 -39.00 -4.02
CA SER A 272 10.56 -38.89 -3.52
C SER A 272 10.87 -37.49 -3.01
N PRO A 273 11.80 -37.35 -2.04
CA PRO A 273 12.31 -36.06 -1.59
C PRO A 273 12.77 -35.15 -2.73
N GLU A 274 13.51 -35.71 -3.70
CA GLU A 274 14.01 -35.00 -4.87
C GLU A 274 12.88 -34.56 -5.81
N GLY A 275 11.89 -35.43 -6.07
CA GLY A 275 10.72 -35.09 -6.88
C GLY A 275 9.90 -33.97 -6.29
N LYS A 276 9.66 -34.00 -4.97
CA LYS A 276 8.97 -32.91 -4.25
C LYS A 276 9.75 -31.60 -4.30
N PHE A 277 11.08 -31.65 -4.12
CA PHE A 277 11.94 -30.48 -4.22
C PHE A 277 11.93 -29.88 -5.63
N LEU A 278 12.06 -30.72 -6.66
CA LEU A 278 12.05 -30.30 -8.06
C LEU A 278 10.71 -29.69 -8.44
N ALA A 279 9.59 -30.33 -8.07
CA ALA A 279 8.24 -29.82 -8.32
C ALA A 279 8.03 -28.42 -7.73
N LYS A 280 8.42 -28.21 -6.47
CA LYS A 280 8.33 -26.88 -5.82
C LYS A 280 9.23 -25.84 -6.48
N THR A 281 10.41 -26.25 -6.95
CA THR A 281 11.35 -25.37 -7.64
C THR A 281 10.79 -24.92 -9.00
N LEU A 282 10.19 -25.84 -9.75
CA LEU A 282 9.51 -25.52 -11.02
C LEU A 282 8.29 -24.62 -10.79
N GLU A 283 7.46 -24.92 -9.78
CA GLU A 283 6.34 -24.08 -9.40
C GLU A 283 6.79 -22.64 -9.02
N CYS A 284 7.93 -22.52 -8.32
CA CYS A 284 8.54 -21.23 -8.00
C CYS A 284 8.91 -20.45 -9.28
N VAL A 285 9.50 -21.11 -10.28
CA VAL A 285 9.84 -20.50 -11.58
C VAL A 285 8.58 -20.03 -12.30
N ASP A 286 7.52 -20.83 -12.31
CA ASP A 286 6.26 -20.47 -12.98
C ASP A 286 5.61 -19.24 -12.34
N ILE A 287 5.56 -19.16 -11.00
CA ILE A 287 5.05 -17.97 -10.31
C ILE A 287 5.94 -16.75 -10.53
N LEU A 288 7.27 -16.91 -10.55
CA LEU A 288 8.18 -15.81 -10.89
C LEU A 288 7.93 -15.30 -12.31
N ARG A 289 7.66 -16.19 -13.26
CA ARG A 289 7.30 -15.85 -14.64
C ARG A 289 5.98 -15.08 -14.69
N GLU A 290 4.97 -15.53 -13.95
CA GLU A 290 3.71 -14.80 -13.82
C GLU A 290 3.93 -13.40 -13.22
N ILE A 291 4.65 -13.26 -12.11
CA ILE A 291 4.93 -11.97 -11.46
C ILE A 291 5.73 -11.05 -12.40
N ARG A 292 6.64 -11.60 -13.21
CA ARG A 292 7.37 -10.85 -14.23
C ARG A 292 6.41 -10.29 -15.29
N ASP A 293 5.50 -11.12 -15.76
CA ASP A 293 4.64 -10.80 -16.91
C ASP A 293 3.41 -9.96 -16.50
N THR A 294 3.00 -10.00 -15.22
CA THR A 294 1.93 -9.17 -14.67
C THR A 294 2.44 -7.96 -13.88
N LEU A 295 2.90 -8.17 -12.64
CA LEU A 295 3.27 -7.08 -11.72
C LEU A 295 4.44 -6.26 -12.27
N CYS A 296 5.55 -6.91 -12.61
CA CYS A 296 6.76 -6.24 -13.08
C CYS A 296 6.55 -5.50 -14.40
N ARG A 297 5.63 -5.95 -15.25
CA ARG A 297 5.28 -5.29 -16.52
C ARG A 297 4.51 -3.99 -16.29
N ARG A 298 3.60 -3.97 -15.31
CA ARG A 298 2.76 -2.81 -14.98
C ARG A 298 3.49 -1.74 -14.16
N LEU A 299 4.47 -2.13 -13.36
CA LEU A 299 5.22 -1.20 -12.53
C LEU A 299 5.91 -0.12 -13.39
N PRO A 300 6.08 1.10 -12.90
CA PRO A 300 6.96 2.07 -13.58
C PRO A 300 8.45 1.74 -13.35
N ARG A 301 9.33 2.35 -14.16
CA ARG A 301 10.79 2.39 -13.90
C ARG A 301 11.14 3.75 -13.32
N LEU A 302 11.41 3.79 -12.02
CA LEU A 302 11.62 5.03 -11.29
C LEU A 302 13.06 5.05 -10.78
N ASN A 303 13.86 5.98 -11.29
CA ASN A 303 15.31 6.04 -11.06
C ASN A 303 15.76 7.22 -10.19
N ASN A 304 14.83 8.02 -9.68
CA ASN A 304 15.13 9.11 -8.76
C ASN A 304 13.96 9.37 -7.80
N ARG A 305 14.27 10.06 -6.69
CA ARG A 305 13.31 10.36 -5.62
C ARG A 305 12.13 11.21 -6.11
N ARG A 306 12.37 12.20 -6.98
CA ARG A 306 11.30 13.08 -7.51
C ARG A 306 10.23 12.29 -8.25
N LYS A 307 10.63 11.31 -9.07
CA LYS A 307 9.72 10.42 -9.80
C LYS A 307 8.95 9.50 -8.85
N ILE A 308 9.57 9.01 -7.77
CA ILE A 308 8.89 8.22 -6.73
C ILE A 308 7.85 9.08 -6.00
N LYS A 309 8.21 10.29 -5.58
CA LYS A 309 7.28 11.24 -4.93
C LYS A 309 6.05 11.50 -5.79
N ARG A 310 6.28 11.85 -7.06
CA ARG A 310 5.21 12.07 -8.03
C ARG A 310 4.36 10.82 -8.22
N PHE A 311 4.98 9.64 -8.34
CA PHE A 311 4.26 8.38 -8.45
C PHE A 311 3.34 8.12 -7.25
N CYS A 312 3.83 8.30 -6.02
CA CYS A 312 3.01 8.15 -4.80
C CYS A 312 1.85 9.15 -4.80
N LEU A 313 2.11 10.43 -5.07
CA LEU A 313 1.07 11.47 -5.09
C LEU A 313 0.04 11.27 -6.20
N ASP A 314 0.44 10.83 -7.39
CA ASP A 314 -0.46 10.60 -8.53
C ASP A 314 -1.44 9.45 -8.26
N HIS A 315 -1.01 8.44 -7.50
CA HIS A 315 -1.80 7.23 -7.24
C HIS A 315 -2.43 7.19 -5.84
N ALA A 316 -2.10 8.13 -4.95
CA ALA A 316 -2.73 8.24 -3.65
C ALA A 316 -4.21 8.58 -3.78
N SER A 317 -5.04 7.88 -3.01
CA SER A 317 -6.45 8.21 -2.79
C SER A 317 -6.60 9.19 -1.62
N LEU A 318 -5.79 9.04 -0.57
CA LEU A 318 -5.81 9.98 0.57
C LEU A 318 -4.48 10.72 0.68
N VAL A 319 -4.55 12.04 0.83
CA VAL A 319 -3.39 12.90 1.06
C VAL A 319 -3.62 13.69 2.34
N PHE A 320 -2.76 13.50 3.34
CA PHE A 320 -2.82 14.14 4.64
C PHE A 320 -1.78 15.24 4.72
N CYS A 321 -2.16 16.41 5.22
CA CYS A 321 -1.24 17.51 5.47
C CYS A 321 -1.84 18.53 6.45
N THR A 322 -1.06 19.50 6.90
CA THR A 322 -1.65 20.72 7.47
C THR A 322 -2.20 21.62 6.35
N ALA A 323 -3.13 22.52 6.70
CA ALA A 323 -3.72 23.44 5.73
C ALA A 323 -2.66 24.23 4.93
N SER A 324 -1.61 24.73 5.58
CA SER A 324 -0.52 25.46 4.91
C SER A 324 0.33 24.58 4.00
N VAL A 325 0.57 23.32 4.36
CA VAL A 325 1.36 22.36 3.57
C VAL A 325 0.62 21.92 2.31
N SER A 326 -0.71 22.02 2.27
CA SER A 326 -1.50 21.72 1.07
C SER A 326 -1.07 22.53 -0.16
N SER A 327 -0.48 23.73 0.04
CA SER A 327 0.13 24.54 -1.02
C SER A 327 1.15 23.77 -1.87
N LYS A 328 1.86 22.80 -1.29
CA LYS A 328 2.80 21.94 -2.01
C LYS A 328 2.13 21.14 -3.13
N LEU A 329 0.84 20.83 -3.02
CA LEU A 329 0.09 20.10 -4.05
C LEU A 329 -0.06 20.89 -5.35
N HIS A 330 0.05 22.23 -5.33
CA HIS A 330 0.12 23.04 -6.54
C HIS A 330 1.47 22.92 -7.25
N SER A 331 2.57 22.78 -6.49
CA SER A 331 3.92 22.70 -7.06
C SER A 331 4.24 21.31 -7.60
N PHE A 332 3.62 20.27 -7.03
CA PHE A 332 3.61 18.96 -7.65
C PHE A 332 2.76 19.03 -8.94
N LYS A 333 3.37 18.79 -10.09
CA LYS A 333 2.64 18.57 -11.36
C LYS A 333 1.87 17.24 -11.30
N VAL A 334 0.90 17.15 -10.41
CA VAL A 334 0.10 15.95 -10.16
C VAL A 334 -0.83 15.77 -11.36
N SER A 335 -0.88 14.55 -11.87
CA SER A 335 -1.65 14.21 -13.08
C SER A 335 -3.13 13.98 -12.77
N LYS A 336 -3.47 13.74 -11.50
CA LYS A 336 -4.84 13.58 -10.99
C LYS A 336 -5.11 14.57 -9.85
N HIS A 337 -6.11 15.40 -10.05
CA HIS A 337 -6.53 16.40 -9.07
C HIS A 337 -7.43 15.81 -7.99
N PRO A 338 -7.35 16.31 -6.73
CA PRO A 338 -8.28 15.92 -5.69
C PRO A 338 -9.68 16.43 -6.00
N ARG A 339 -10.69 15.62 -5.67
CA ARG A 339 -12.11 15.94 -5.86
C ARG A 339 -12.80 16.34 -4.56
N LEU A 340 -12.30 15.83 -3.45
CA LEU A 340 -12.80 16.07 -2.10
C LEU A 340 -11.72 16.73 -1.24
N LEU A 341 -12.09 17.80 -0.56
CA LEU A 341 -11.32 18.38 0.52
C LEU A 341 -12.03 18.08 1.84
N ILE A 342 -11.29 17.64 2.85
CA ILE A 342 -11.78 17.54 4.22
C ILE A 342 -10.87 18.36 5.11
N ILE A 343 -11.45 19.24 5.91
CA ILE A 343 -10.72 20.02 6.92
C ILE A 343 -11.19 19.56 8.29
N ASP A 344 -10.32 18.88 9.03
CA ASP A 344 -10.55 18.54 10.43
C ASP A 344 -10.16 19.72 11.34
N GLU A 345 -10.88 19.88 12.44
CA GLU A 345 -10.77 21.05 13.33
C GLU A 345 -10.86 22.40 12.59
N ALA A 346 -11.78 22.48 11.61
CA ALA A 346 -11.96 23.63 10.73
C ALA A 346 -12.28 24.94 11.47
N SER A 347 -12.92 24.86 12.65
CA SER A 347 -13.20 26.02 13.50
C SER A 347 -11.95 26.69 14.08
N GLN A 348 -10.80 26.01 14.06
CA GLN A 348 -9.54 26.55 14.55
C GLN A 348 -8.69 27.21 13.45
N LEU A 349 -9.11 27.11 12.18
CA LEU A 349 -8.42 27.76 11.07
C LEU A 349 -8.96 29.17 10.86
N LYS A 350 -8.06 30.08 10.50
CA LYS A 350 -8.46 31.38 9.94
C LYS A 350 -9.00 31.18 8.53
N GLU A 351 -9.85 32.09 8.08
CA GLU A 351 -10.40 32.06 6.71
C GLU A 351 -9.27 32.01 5.66
N ALA A 352 -8.24 32.85 5.81
CA ALA A 352 -7.08 32.86 4.92
C ALA A 352 -6.32 31.53 4.88
N GLU A 353 -6.26 30.78 5.98
CA GLU A 353 -5.60 29.47 6.03
C GLU A 353 -6.46 28.39 5.37
N SER A 354 -7.79 28.48 5.52
CA SER A 354 -8.75 27.58 4.88
C SER A 354 -8.79 27.78 3.36
N LEU A 355 -8.52 28.99 2.87
CA LEU A 355 -8.45 29.29 1.44
C LEU A 355 -7.31 28.54 0.73
N ILE A 356 -6.20 28.23 1.42
CA ILE A 356 -5.05 27.54 0.82
C ILE A 356 -5.46 26.18 0.21
N PRO A 357 -6.07 25.24 0.96
CA PRO A 357 -6.53 23.99 0.38
C PRO A 357 -7.79 24.14 -0.49
N LEU A 358 -8.65 25.14 -0.26
CA LEU A 358 -9.84 25.38 -1.08
C LEU A 358 -9.51 25.80 -2.52
N GLN A 359 -8.32 26.35 -2.74
CA GLN A 359 -7.84 26.73 -4.08
C GLN A 359 -7.30 25.55 -4.89
N LEU A 360 -7.25 24.33 -4.33
CA LEU A 360 -6.77 23.16 -5.06
C LEU A 360 -7.63 22.90 -6.32
N ASN A 361 -6.96 22.77 -7.46
CA ASN A 361 -7.62 22.49 -8.72
C ASN A 361 -8.41 21.18 -8.65
N GLY A 362 -9.57 21.15 -9.30
CA GLY A 362 -10.39 19.94 -9.47
C GLY A 362 -11.32 19.59 -8.29
N LEU A 363 -11.28 20.37 -7.21
CA LEU A 363 -12.21 20.20 -6.09
C LEU A 363 -13.66 20.36 -6.55
N ARG A 364 -14.51 19.44 -6.08
CA ARG A 364 -15.97 19.46 -6.26
C ARG A 364 -16.67 19.61 -4.93
N HIS A 365 -16.14 18.95 -3.91
CA HIS A 365 -16.77 18.91 -2.59
C HIS A 365 -15.77 19.29 -1.50
N ALA A 366 -16.25 19.98 -0.49
CA ALA A 366 -15.52 20.25 0.74
C ALA A 366 -16.34 19.83 1.96
N ILE A 367 -15.72 19.17 2.93
CA ILE A 367 -16.32 18.83 4.21
C ILE A 367 -15.51 19.50 5.31
N LEU A 368 -16.13 20.43 6.02
CA LEU A 368 -15.56 21.12 7.16
C LEU A 368 -16.03 20.41 8.43
N ILE A 369 -15.09 19.95 9.26
CA ILE A 369 -15.39 19.24 10.50
C ILE A 369 -14.84 20.06 11.66
N GLY A 370 -15.67 20.40 12.64
CA GLY A 370 -15.21 21.21 13.76
C GLY A 370 -16.31 21.54 14.75
N ASP A 371 -15.94 22.35 15.73
CA ASP A 371 -16.86 22.93 16.71
C ASP A 371 -16.36 24.34 17.05
N GLU A 372 -17.13 25.36 16.70
CA GLU A 372 -16.78 26.76 17.00
C GLU A 372 -16.73 27.07 18.50
N ARG A 373 -17.32 26.21 19.34
CA ARG A 373 -17.30 26.35 20.80
C ARG A 373 -16.16 25.59 21.48
N GLN A 374 -15.40 24.79 20.72
CA GLN A 374 -14.27 24.05 21.25
C GLN A 374 -13.05 24.99 21.38
N LEU A 375 -12.64 25.26 22.63
CA LEU A 375 -11.48 26.10 22.89
C LEU A 375 -10.20 25.43 22.37
N PRO A 376 -9.27 26.21 21.77
CA PRO A 376 -7.94 25.71 21.47
C PRO A 376 -7.21 25.32 22.75
N ALA A 377 -6.21 24.45 22.65
CA ALA A 377 -5.42 24.02 23.79
C ALA A 377 -4.85 25.24 24.55
N MET A 378 -5.27 25.43 25.80
CA MET A 378 -4.72 26.47 26.67
C MET A 378 -3.42 25.98 27.30
N VAL A 379 -2.34 26.72 27.07
CA VAL A 379 -1.09 26.56 27.82
C VAL A 379 -1.16 27.55 28.98
N MET A 380 -1.24 27.04 30.21
CA MET A 380 -1.11 27.90 31.39
C MET A 380 0.36 28.29 31.55
N SER A 381 0.64 29.59 31.64
CA SER A 381 1.95 30.06 32.09
C SER A 381 2.17 29.55 33.52
N LYS A 382 3.34 28.97 33.78
CA LYS A 382 3.80 28.78 35.16
C LYS A 382 4.19 30.11 35.77
#